data_AF-A0A3D1N5E8-F1
#
_entry.id   AF-A0A3D1N5E8-F1
#
_cell.length_a   1.000
_cell.length_b   1.000
_cell.length_c   1.000
_cell.angle_alpha   90.00
_cell.angle_beta   90.00
_cell.angle_gamma   90.00
#
_symmetry.space_group_name_H-M   'P 1'
#
loop_
_entity.id
_entity.type
_entity.pdbx_description
1 polymer ?
#
loop_
_entity_poly.entity_id
_entity_poly.type
_entity_poly.pdbx_seq_one_letter_code
_entity_poly.pdbx_strand_id
1 'polypeptide(L)'
;MTGLFQTAKELQNVFMDKAWKFCFIGGVALQRWGEMRLTRDVDVTLFTGFGSEEPAIDELLTRYKPRVENAKEFALANRVLLIESKSGIGMDVALGGIPFEEEMTRRATWFKFLPGLELLTCSAE
;
A
#
# COMPACT_ATOMS: atom_id res chain seq x y z
N MET A 1 0.50 -13.96 -10.64
CA MET A 1 1.40 -13.51 -9.57
C MET A 1 2.29 -12.35 -10.01
N THR A 2 2.99 -12.41 -11.15
CA THR A 2 3.86 -11.31 -11.63
C THR A 2 3.14 -9.95 -11.71
N GLY A 3 1.90 -9.93 -12.20
CA GLY A 3 1.10 -8.69 -12.28
C GLY A 3 0.84 -8.03 -10.92
N LEU A 4 0.62 -8.81 -9.85
CA LEU A 4 0.39 -8.28 -8.50
C LEU A 4 1.63 -7.54 -7.99
N PHE A 5 2.79 -8.18 -8.08
CA PHE A 5 4.05 -7.60 -7.64
C PHE A 5 4.45 -6.39 -8.49
N GLN A 6 4.14 -6.40 -9.78
CA GLN A 6 4.37 -5.26 -10.67
C GLN A 6 3.47 -4.07 -10.27
N THR A 7 2.18 -4.31 -10.02
CA THR A 7 1.26 -3.28 -9.51
C THR A 7 1.74 -2.72 -8.17
N ALA A 8 2.18 -3.57 -7.24
CA ALA A 8 2.77 -3.13 -5.98
C ALA A 8 4.03 -2.28 -6.22
N LYS A 9 4.92 -2.69 -7.15
CA LYS A 9 6.13 -1.92 -7.48
C LYS A 9 5.80 -0.55 -8.07
N GLU A 10 4.77 -0.46 -8.91
CA GLU A 10 4.31 0.82 -9.47
C GLU A 10 3.77 1.75 -8.40
N LEU A 11 2.92 1.24 -7.49
CA LEU A 11 2.40 2.02 -6.36
C LEU A 11 3.54 2.49 -5.44
N GLN A 12 4.49 1.59 -5.16
CA GLN A 12 5.69 1.90 -4.39
C GLN A 12 6.49 3.05 -5.00
N ASN A 13 6.69 3.06 -6.32
CA ASN A 13 7.44 4.12 -6.98
C ASN A 13 6.75 5.48 -6.78
N VAL A 14 5.42 5.53 -6.85
CA VAL A 14 4.65 6.76 -6.53
C VAL A 14 4.93 7.22 -5.12
N PHE A 15 4.91 6.32 -4.14
CA PHE A 15 5.16 6.66 -2.73
C PHE A 15 6.60 7.13 -2.50
N MET A 16 7.57 6.48 -3.14
CA MET A 16 8.99 6.87 -3.07
C MET A 16 9.24 8.23 -3.72
N ASP A 17 8.67 8.50 -4.89
CA ASP A 17 8.80 9.79 -5.59
C ASP A 17 8.27 10.96 -4.76
N LYS A 18 7.26 10.69 -3.92
CA LYS A 18 6.68 11.65 -2.98
C LYS A 18 7.38 11.66 -1.61
N ALA A 19 8.40 10.83 -1.42
CA ALA A 19 9.10 10.61 -0.15
C ALA A 19 8.14 10.27 1.01
N TRP A 20 7.07 9.53 0.73
CA TRP A 20 6.12 9.10 1.74
C TRP A 20 6.63 7.89 2.53
N LYS A 21 6.21 7.80 3.80
CA LYS A 21 6.50 6.65 4.67
C LYS A 21 5.43 5.58 4.43
N PHE A 22 5.83 4.38 4.05
CA PHE A 22 4.89 3.27 3.79
C PHE A 22 5.56 1.92 3.97
N CYS A 23 4.76 0.86 4.02
CA CYS A 23 5.21 -0.50 3.79
C CYS A 23 4.06 -1.40 3.35
N PHE A 24 4.36 -2.37 2.49
CA PHE A 24 3.41 -3.42 2.15
C PHE A 24 3.16 -4.34 3.36
N ILE A 25 1.90 -4.70 3.54
CA ILE A 25 1.41 -5.58 4.59
C ILE A 25 0.66 -6.76 3.95
N GLY A 26 -0.15 -7.46 4.75
CA GLY A 26 -1.10 -8.45 4.24
C GLY A 26 -0.45 -9.60 3.48
N GLY A 27 -1.13 -10.09 2.43
CA GLY A 27 -0.71 -11.28 1.70
C GLY A 27 0.62 -11.13 0.95
N VAL A 28 0.94 -9.91 0.49
CA VAL A 28 2.24 -9.61 -0.15
C VAL A 28 3.36 -9.73 0.88
N ALA A 29 3.21 -9.16 2.08
CA ALA A 29 4.24 -9.24 3.11
C ALA A 29 4.43 -10.66 3.66
N LEU A 30 3.34 -11.42 3.88
CA LEU A 30 3.40 -12.78 4.42
C LEU A 30 4.25 -13.74 3.58
N GLN A 31 4.30 -13.53 2.27
CA GLN A 31 5.11 -14.37 1.36
C GLN A 31 6.61 -14.33 1.68
N ARG A 32 7.09 -13.33 2.43
CA ARG A 32 8.46 -13.28 2.95
C ARG A 32 8.82 -14.50 3.80
N TRP A 33 7.85 -15.10 4.49
CA TRP A 33 8.04 -16.26 5.38
C TRP A 33 7.53 -17.58 4.79
N GLY A 34 7.32 -17.63 3.48
CA GLY A 34 7.03 -18.88 2.76
C GLY A 34 5.57 -19.33 2.77
N GLU A 35 4.65 -18.59 3.40
CA GLU A 35 3.22 -18.90 3.29
C GLU A 35 2.61 -18.28 2.02
N MET A 36 2.45 -19.11 0.98
CA MET A 36 1.67 -18.75 -0.20
C MET A 36 0.18 -18.76 0.15
N ARG A 37 -0.36 -17.60 0.54
CA ARG A 37 -1.79 -17.33 0.42
C ARG A 37 -2.09 -16.83 -0.99
N LEU A 38 -3.23 -17.23 -1.55
CA LEU A 38 -3.78 -16.56 -2.73
C LEU A 38 -4.18 -15.12 -2.36
N THR A 39 -3.26 -14.17 -2.56
CA THR A 39 -3.53 -12.73 -2.51
C THR A 39 -3.84 -12.24 -3.92
N ARG A 40 -4.90 -11.44 -4.04
CA ARG A 40 -5.40 -10.92 -5.33
C ARG A 40 -5.35 -9.39 -5.39
N ASP A 41 -4.89 -8.80 -4.30
CA ASP A 41 -4.91 -7.40 -3.94
C ASP A 41 -3.58 -7.00 -3.30
N VAL A 42 -3.30 -5.72 -3.33
CA VAL A 42 -2.10 -5.14 -2.73
C VAL A 42 -2.51 -4.39 -1.47
N ASP A 43 -2.12 -4.89 -0.31
CA ASP A 43 -2.32 -4.21 0.96
C ASP A 43 -1.09 -3.39 1.32
N VAL A 44 -1.27 -2.10 1.62
CA VAL A 44 -0.19 -1.20 2.00
C VAL A 44 -0.64 -0.25 3.10
N THR A 45 0.23 -0.01 4.07
CA THR A 45 0.06 1.11 4.99
C THR A 45 0.85 2.29 4.47
N LEU A 46 0.18 3.41 4.26
CA LEU A 46 0.77 4.73 4.00
C LEU A 46 0.60 5.56 5.27
N PHE A 47 1.70 5.95 5.91
CA PHE A 47 1.63 6.74 7.14
C PHE A 47 1.39 8.20 6.79
N THR A 48 0.19 8.68 7.07
CA THR A 48 -0.24 10.07 6.85
C THR A 48 -0.34 10.85 8.15
N GLY A 49 -0.44 10.17 9.30
CA GLY A 49 -0.91 10.79 10.54
C GLY A 49 -2.43 10.99 10.52
N PHE A 50 -2.95 11.58 11.60
CA PHE A 50 -4.34 12.01 11.69
C PHE A 50 -4.51 13.45 11.17
N GLY A 51 -5.51 13.67 10.33
CA GLY A 51 -5.88 14.99 9.81
C GLY A 51 -5.02 15.50 8.65
N SER A 52 -4.15 14.66 8.09
CA SER A 52 -3.27 14.97 6.95
C SER A 52 -3.43 13.96 5.80
N GLU A 53 -4.53 13.21 5.78
CA GLU A 53 -4.81 12.15 4.81
C GLU A 53 -5.17 12.70 3.43
N GLU A 54 -5.91 13.82 3.38
CA GLU A 54 -6.51 14.34 2.15
C GLU A 54 -5.52 14.53 0.99
N PRO A 55 -4.33 15.13 1.17
CA PRO A 55 -3.40 15.32 0.05
C PRO A 55 -2.95 14.00 -0.59
N ALA A 56 -2.76 12.95 0.22
CA ALA A 56 -2.40 11.62 -0.28
C ALA A 56 -3.57 10.95 -1.01
N ILE A 57 -4.79 11.07 -0.47
CA ILE A 57 -6.00 10.56 -1.09
C ILE A 57 -6.22 11.20 -2.46
N ASP A 58 -6.18 12.54 -2.52
CA ASP A 58 -6.43 13.30 -3.75
C ASP A 58 -5.41 12.93 -4.82
N GLU A 59 -4.11 12.88 -4.48
CA GLU A 59 -3.05 12.47 -5.39
C GLU A 59 -3.29 11.06 -5.96
N LEU A 60 -3.66 10.09 -5.12
CA LEU A 60 -3.89 8.71 -5.56
C LEU A 60 -5.13 8.59 -6.44
N LEU A 61 -6.19 9.34 -6.14
CA LEU A 61 -7.40 9.39 -6.96
C LEU A 61 -7.18 10.04 -8.34
N THR A 62 -6.13 10.86 -8.51
CA THR A 62 -5.76 11.33 -9.86
C THR A 62 -5.13 10.24 -10.74
N ARG A 63 -4.58 9.18 -10.13
CA ARG A 63 -3.78 8.14 -10.82
C ARG A 63 -4.53 6.82 -10.97
N TYR A 64 -5.38 6.50 -10.01
CA TYR A 64 -6.02 5.20 -9.88
C TYR A 64 -7.53 5.34 -9.82
N LYS A 65 -8.23 4.31 -10.29
CA LYS A 65 -9.69 4.29 -10.26
C LYS A 65 -10.16 3.89 -8.87
N PRO A 66 -11.13 4.58 -8.25
CA PRO A 66 -11.72 4.14 -7.00
C PRO A 66 -12.56 2.87 -7.18
N ARG A 67 -12.59 2.00 -6.17
CA ARG A 67 -13.42 0.78 -6.15
C ARG A 67 -14.77 0.97 -5.45
N VAL A 68 -15.00 2.14 -4.86
CA VAL A 68 -16.23 2.51 -4.16
C VAL A 68 -16.68 3.92 -4.58
N GLU A 69 -17.97 4.21 -4.44
CA GLU A 69 -18.49 5.57 -4.62
C GLU A 69 -18.05 6.49 -3.47
N ASN A 70 -17.97 7.80 -3.72
CA ASN A 70 -17.54 8.81 -2.74
C ASN A 70 -16.23 8.41 -2.04
N ALA A 71 -15.23 7.99 -2.83
CA ALA A 71 -14.05 7.32 -2.34
C ALA A 71 -13.21 8.15 -1.36
N LYS A 72 -13.20 9.48 -1.52
CA LYS A 72 -12.50 10.38 -0.59
C LYS A 72 -13.19 10.39 0.77
N GLU A 73 -14.50 10.60 0.81
CA GLU A 73 -15.31 10.60 2.02
C GLU A 73 -15.23 9.25 2.72
N PHE A 74 -15.33 8.15 1.95
CA PHE A 74 -15.15 6.79 2.46
C PHE A 74 -13.76 6.61 3.09
N ALA A 75 -12.70 7.06 2.41
CA ALA A 75 -11.34 6.90 2.89
C ALA A 75 -11.07 7.69 4.17
N LEU A 76 -11.58 8.92 4.27
CA LEU A 76 -11.45 9.73 5.48
C LEU A 76 -12.20 9.11 6.66
N ALA A 77 -13.41 8.59 6.43
CA ALA A 77 -14.22 7.98 7.49
C ALA A 77 -13.66 6.63 7.97
N ASN A 78 -13.17 5.79 7.05
CA ASN A 78 -12.75 4.41 7.34
C ASN A 78 -11.23 4.24 7.45
N ARG A 79 -10.46 5.31 7.22
CA ARG A 79 -8.99 5.31 7.19
C ARG A 79 -8.39 4.32 6.20
N VAL A 80 -9.08 4.05 5.09
CA VAL A 80 -8.59 3.18 4.03
C VAL A 80 -9.11 3.66 2.67
N LEU A 81 -8.19 3.91 1.75
CA LEU A 81 -8.51 4.23 0.37
C LEU A 81 -8.52 2.95 -0.48
N LEU A 82 -9.67 2.67 -1.10
CA LEU A 82 -9.87 1.50 -1.95
C LEU A 82 -9.80 1.90 -3.42
N ILE A 83 -8.70 1.55 -4.07
CA ILE A 83 -8.41 1.88 -5.47
C ILE A 83 -8.06 0.63 -6.27
N GLU A 84 -8.04 0.72 -7.59
CA GLU A 84 -7.58 -0.33 -8.49
C GLU A 84 -6.62 0.21 -9.54
N SER A 85 -5.68 -0.64 -9.91
CA SER A 85 -4.78 -0.39 -11.04
C SER A 85 -5.51 -0.51 -12.37
N LYS A 86 -4.87 -0.04 -13.46
CA LYS A 86 -5.42 -0.15 -14.82
C LYS A 86 -5.70 -1.59 -15.27
N SER A 87 -5.00 -2.56 -14.68
CA SER A 87 -5.18 -3.99 -14.95
C SER A 87 -6.27 -4.64 -14.08
N GLY A 88 -6.98 -3.86 -13.26
CA GLY A 88 -8.07 -4.35 -12.39
C GLY A 88 -7.61 -5.00 -11.09
N ILE A 89 -6.32 -4.88 -10.74
CA ILE A 89 -5.80 -5.36 -9.45
C ILE A 89 -6.16 -4.32 -8.38
N GLY A 90 -6.90 -4.77 -7.35
CA GLY A 90 -7.27 -3.95 -6.20
C GLY A 90 -6.07 -3.60 -5.33
N MET A 91 -6.06 -2.39 -4.78
CA MET A 91 -5.06 -1.91 -3.85
C MET A 91 -5.79 -1.24 -2.68
N ASP A 92 -5.42 -1.64 -1.48
CA ASP A 92 -6.01 -1.25 -0.21
C ASP A 92 -4.96 -0.41 0.52
N VAL A 93 -5.14 0.91 0.50
CA VAL A 93 -4.19 1.86 1.08
C VAL A 93 -4.70 2.28 2.44
N ALA A 94 -4.24 1.60 3.49
CA ALA A 94 -4.52 1.97 4.87
C ALA A 94 -3.81 3.29 5.21
N LEU A 95 -4.57 4.24 5.73
CA LEU A 95 -4.10 5.58 6.08
C LEU A 95 -3.64 5.55 7.54
N GLY A 96 -2.36 5.21 7.72
CA GLY A 96 -1.76 5.03 9.04
C GLY A 96 -1.72 6.33 9.84
N GLY A 97 -2.07 6.27 11.11
CA GLY A 97 -2.12 7.41 12.02
C GLY A 97 -1.65 7.13 13.44
N ILE A 98 -1.44 5.87 13.84
CA ILE A 98 -1.01 5.54 15.21
C ILE A 98 0.50 5.31 15.32
N PRO A 99 1.12 5.44 16.52
CA PRO A 99 2.56 5.27 16.69
C PRO A 99 3.08 3.90 16.23
N PHE A 100 2.30 2.85 16.39
CA PHE A 100 2.66 1.52 15.90
C PHE A 100 2.87 1.49 14.38
N GLU A 101 2.01 2.16 13.62
CA GLU A 101 2.10 2.22 12.15
C GLU A 101 3.27 3.10 11.70
N GLU A 102 3.55 4.18 12.44
CA GLU A 102 4.75 4.98 12.22
C GLU A 102 6.01 4.12 12.39
N GLU A 103 6.10 3.39 13.50
CA GLU A 103 7.23 2.52 13.79
C GLU A 103 7.33 1.34 12.83
N MET A 104 6.21 0.79 12.39
CA MET A 104 6.15 -0.27 11.38
C MET A 104 6.71 0.20 10.05
N THR A 105 6.26 1.36 9.55
CA THR A 105 6.76 1.93 8.29
C THR A 105 8.23 2.36 8.40
N ARG A 106 8.67 2.84 9.57
CA ARG A 106 10.07 3.20 9.84
C ARG A 106 11.01 2.00 9.82
N ARG A 107 10.56 0.84 10.31
CA ARG A 107 11.34 -0.41 10.36
C ARG A 107 11.20 -1.28 9.12
N ALA A 108 10.41 -0.84 8.13
CA ALA A 108 10.18 -1.61 6.93
C ALA A 108 11.49 -1.93 6.20
N THR A 109 11.56 -3.12 5.60
CA THR A 109 12.77 -3.59 4.93
C THR A 109 12.47 -4.05 3.51
N TRP A 110 13.44 -3.85 2.62
CA TRP A 110 13.38 -4.34 1.26
C TRP A 110 13.37 -5.87 1.24
N PHE A 111 12.44 -6.45 0.48
CA PHE A 111 12.40 -7.88 0.22
C PHE A 111 12.27 -8.15 -1.28
N LYS A 112 13.12 -9.05 -1.77
CA LYS A 112 13.18 -9.43 -3.18
C LYS A 112 12.26 -10.62 -3.44
N PHE A 113 11.14 -10.36 -4.14
CA PHE A 113 10.16 -11.38 -4.50
C PHE A 113 10.51 -12.10 -5.81
N LEU A 114 11.05 -11.35 -6.78
CA LEU A 114 11.46 -11.88 -8.09
C LEU A 114 12.78 -11.19 -8.51
N PRO A 115 13.53 -11.75 -9.49
CA PRO A 115 14.65 -11.03 -10.11
C PRO A 115 14.22 -9.64 -10.59
N GLY A 116 14.88 -8.59 -10.11
CA GLY A 116 14.56 -7.19 -10.44
C GLY A 116 13.33 -6.61 -9.75
N LEU A 117 12.64 -7.36 -8.88
CA LEU A 117 11.45 -6.89 -8.18
C LEU A 117 11.62 -7.02 -6.67
N GLU A 118 11.83 -5.85 -6.06
CA GLU A 118 11.90 -5.67 -4.62
C GLU A 118 10.83 -4.68 -4.14
N LEU A 119 10.22 -5.02 -3.01
CA LEU A 119 9.20 -4.23 -2.34
C LEU A 119 9.61 -3.94 -0.90
N LEU A 120 9.23 -2.78 -0.40
CA LEU A 120 9.40 -2.37 0.99
C LEU A 120 8.24 -2.94 1.81
N THR A 121 8.48 -4.02 2.54
CA THR A 121 7.44 -4.71 3.32
C THR A 121 7.62 -4.44 4.81
N CYS A 122 6.55 -4.62 5.59
CA CYS A 122 6.71 -4.77 7.03
C CYS A 122 7.67 -5.94 7.33
N SER A 123 8.40 -5.84 8.44
CA SER A 123 9.23 -6.93 8.96
C SER A 123 8.49 -7.69 10.04
N ALA A 124 8.94 -8.91 10.34
CA ALA A 124 8.59 -9.56 11.60
C ALA A 124 9.15 -8.69 12.75
N GLU A 125 8.42 -8.67 13.86
CA GLU A 125 8.83 -7.95 15.07
C GLU A 125 10.05 -8.56 15.74
#